data_AF-A0A850JTA6-F1
#
_entry.id   AF-A0A850JTA6-F1
#
_cell.length_a   1.000
_cell.length_b   1.000
_cell.length_c   1.000
_cell.angle_alpha   90.00
_cell.angle_beta   90.00
_cell.angle_gamma   90.00
#
_symmetry.space_group_name_H-M   'P 1'
#
loop_
_entity.id
_entity.type
_entity.pdbx_description
1 polymer ?
#
loop_
_entity_poly.entity_id
_entity_poly.type
_entity_poly.pdbx_seq_one_letter_code
_entity_poly.pdbx_strand_id
1 'polypeptide(L)'
;MINHETNIDTVAIQINLRSSIEQRNKFDLLWNWIIGRRLGGLILNKKKSNSRLKVYDLMYGNRKLATLHTGFSYSRYYIRIRFAGLKSFNKKFDDASINALITICALLNTTKTPFRFVELDVAIDMYCDFHNLLITVPFTKRARNVPYNQLGFIQYFNTVPTSYIENYKDIEKRNNAFMRFYLYDKTAKEKLNGLTVTRAELKLQNRFFLRNGFNLDSIMKALNKYSVLYFQNPMQKQLEINKYTHMEVLNDSELNKLEYKYHRVYPNPYVIEDFIRKIQTTYVDFFGNVTVPPKLKNIDCKKKF
;
A
#
# COMPACT_ATOMS: atom_id res chain seq x y z
N MET A 1 6.13 11.51 22.31
CA MET A 1 5.98 11.33 20.84
C MET A 1 6.17 9.85 20.54
N ILE A 2 5.29 9.22 19.75
CA ILE A 2 5.36 7.77 19.48
C ILE A 2 6.41 7.46 18.41
N ASN A 3 7.18 6.37 18.62
CA ASN A 3 8.03 5.80 17.58
C ASN A 3 7.16 5.16 16.49
N HIS A 4 7.34 5.58 15.24
CA HIS A 4 6.57 5.06 14.11
C HIS A 4 7.35 5.15 12.80
N GLU A 5 6.99 4.29 11.84
CA GLU A 5 7.57 4.22 10.50
C GLU A 5 6.47 4.28 9.45
N THR A 6 6.73 4.98 8.35
CA THR A 6 5.91 4.87 7.14
C THR A 6 6.51 3.81 6.23
N ASN A 7 5.67 2.93 5.70
CA ASN A 7 6.07 1.81 4.86
C ASN A 7 5.11 1.67 3.67
N ILE A 8 5.58 1.05 2.59
CA ILE A 8 4.70 0.56 1.53
C ILE A 8 4.51 -0.94 1.77
N ASP A 9 3.27 -1.39 1.92
CA ASP A 9 2.99 -2.80 2.18
C ASP A 9 2.63 -3.57 0.90
N THR A 10 1.87 -2.93 0.01
CA THR A 10 1.41 -3.57 -1.22
C THR A 10 1.53 -2.58 -2.38
N VAL A 11 1.88 -3.09 -3.55
CA VAL A 11 1.86 -2.35 -4.80
C VAL A 11 1.43 -3.27 -5.93
N ALA A 12 0.64 -2.74 -6.87
CA ALA A 12 0.39 -3.43 -8.12
C ALA A 12 0.59 -2.49 -9.31
N ILE A 13 1.30 -2.99 -10.32
CA ILE A 13 1.46 -2.35 -11.61
C ILE A 13 0.71 -3.13 -12.68
N GLN A 14 0.29 -2.45 -13.73
CA GLN A 14 -0.39 -3.04 -14.87
C GLN A 14 0.20 -2.52 -16.18
N ILE A 15 0.54 -3.46 -17.05
CA ILE A 15 0.91 -3.22 -18.44
C ILE A 15 -0.33 -3.49 -19.28
N ASN A 16 -0.71 -2.52 -20.11
CA ASN A 16 -1.83 -2.67 -21.04
C ASN A 16 -1.27 -2.93 -22.45
N LEU A 17 -1.86 -3.89 -23.16
CA LEU A 17 -1.36 -4.43 -24.42
C LEU A 17 -2.50 -4.47 -25.44
N ARG A 18 -2.15 -4.32 -26.72
CA ARG A 18 -3.13 -4.19 -27.81
C ARG A 18 -3.64 -5.54 -28.29
N SER A 19 -2.81 -6.58 -28.22
CA SER A 19 -3.13 -7.92 -28.71
C SER A 19 -2.70 -9.02 -27.73
N SER A 20 -3.27 -10.22 -27.92
CA SER A 20 -2.87 -11.42 -27.20
C SER A 20 -1.42 -11.83 -27.50
N ILE A 21 -0.95 -11.56 -28.71
CA ILE A 21 0.43 -11.83 -29.15
C ILE A 21 1.41 -10.92 -28.40
N GLU A 22 1.13 -9.61 -28.34
CA GLU A 22 1.93 -8.67 -27.55
C GLU A 22 1.98 -9.07 -26.08
N GLN A 23 0.83 -9.47 -25.52
CA GLN A 23 0.75 -9.94 -24.14
C GLN A 23 1.62 -11.16 -23.89
N ARG A 24 1.54 -12.17 -24.78
CA ARG A 24 2.35 -13.38 -24.66
C ARG A 24 3.84 -13.06 -24.72
N ASN A 25 4.27 -12.33 -25.75
CA ASN A 25 5.67 -11.95 -25.93
C ASN A 25 6.20 -11.15 -24.73
N LYS A 26 5.40 -10.21 -24.20
CA LYS A 26 5.78 -9.42 -23.03
C LYS A 26 5.84 -10.26 -21.76
N PHE A 27 4.92 -11.20 -21.60
CA PHE A 27 4.93 -12.14 -20.48
C PHE A 27 6.14 -13.08 -20.54
N ASP A 28 6.48 -13.60 -21.71
CA ASP A 28 7.64 -14.46 -21.92
C ASP A 28 8.95 -13.72 -21.64
N LEU A 29 9.05 -12.45 -22.05
CA LEU A 29 10.18 -11.59 -21.69
C LEU A 29 10.30 -11.39 -20.18
N LEU A 30 9.19 -11.09 -19.50
CA LEU A 30 9.16 -10.95 -18.03
C LEU A 30 9.54 -12.26 -17.35
N TRP A 31 9.05 -13.39 -17.85
CA TRP A 31 9.35 -14.72 -17.33
C TRP A 31 10.84 -15.01 -17.41
N ASN A 32 11.42 -14.88 -18.61
CA ASN A 32 12.85 -15.12 -18.83
C ASN A 32 13.71 -14.17 -17.99
N TRP A 33 13.29 -12.92 -17.83
CA TRP A 33 13.98 -11.96 -16.96
C TRP A 33 13.96 -12.38 -15.49
N ILE A 34 12.78 -12.76 -14.97
CA ILE A 34 12.61 -13.21 -13.58
C ILE A 34 13.49 -14.43 -13.29
N ILE A 35 13.49 -15.42 -14.18
CA ILE A 35 14.28 -16.64 -14.05
C ILE A 35 15.78 -16.33 -14.20
N GLY A 36 16.18 -15.60 -15.24
CA GLY A 36 17.58 -15.25 -15.50
C GLY A 36 18.21 -14.42 -14.38
N ARG A 37 17.41 -13.57 -13.71
CA ARG A 37 17.82 -12.79 -12.53
C ARG A 37 17.69 -13.53 -11.20
N ARG A 38 17.27 -14.79 -11.23
CA ARG A 38 17.10 -15.65 -10.04
C ARG A 38 16.21 -15.01 -8.96
N LEU A 39 15.17 -14.29 -9.38
CA LEU A 39 14.24 -13.62 -8.45
C LEU A 39 13.28 -14.60 -7.77
N GLY A 40 13.14 -15.80 -8.32
CA GLY A 40 12.24 -16.85 -7.84
C GLY A 40 11.72 -17.71 -8.98
N GLY A 41 10.89 -18.70 -8.65
CA GLY A 41 10.18 -19.53 -9.63
C GLY A 41 8.76 -19.00 -9.87
N LEU A 42 8.33 -18.94 -11.13
CA LEU A 42 6.95 -18.65 -11.48
C LEU A 42 6.14 -19.95 -11.55
N ILE A 43 5.11 -20.06 -10.72
CA ILE A 43 4.27 -21.26 -10.61
C ILE A 43 2.84 -20.90 -11.00
N LEU A 44 2.27 -21.64 -11.97
CA LEU A 44 0.87 -21.45 -12.36
C LEU A 44 -0.06 -21.82 -11.21
N ASN A 45 -0.82 -20.84 -10.72
CA ASN A 45 -1.87 -21.06 -9.74
C ASN A 45 -3.13 -21.57 -10.44
N LYS A 46 -3.24 -22.91 -10.56
CA LYS A 46 -4.36 -23.58 -11.22
C LYS A 46 -5.72 -23.24 -10.60
N LYS A 47 -5.78 -22.99 -9.28
CA LYS A 47 -7.02 -22.67 -8.56
C LYS A 47 -7.58 -21.29 -8.91
N LYS A 48 -6.69 -20.31 -9.18
CA LYS A 48 -7.07 -18.94 -9.54
C LYS A 48 -7.10 -18.69 -11.05
N SER A 49 -6.57 -19.63 -11.83
CA SER A 49 -6.53 -19.55 -13.28
C SER A 49 -7.79 -20.15 -13.91
N ASN A 50 -8.20 -19.61 -15.04
CA ASN A 50 -9.26 -20.15 -15.89
C ASN A 50 -8.91 -19.93 -17.38
N SER A 51 -9.89 -20.04 -18.28
CA SER A 51 -9.69 -19.86 -19.72
C SER A 51 -9.35 -18.42 -20.13
N ARG A 52 -9.79 -17.42 -19.35
CA ARG A 52 -9.64 -15.98 -19.66
C ARG A 52 -8.62 -15.26 -18.78
N LEU A 53 -8.21 -15.88 -17.68
CA LEU A 53 -7.27 -15.33 -16.69
C LEU A 53 -6.24 -16.41 -16.35
N LYS A 54 -4.95 -16.13 -16.53
CA LYS A 54 -3.87 -16.95 -15.96
C LYS A 54 -3.22 -16.22 -14.81
N VAL A 55 -3.01 -16.94 -13.71
CA VAL A 55 -2.44 -16.41 -12.48
C VAL A 55 -1.20 -17.21 -12.15
N TYR A 56 -0.07 -16.53 -11.99
CA TYR A 56 1.21 -17.11 -11.62
C TYR A 56 1.66 -16.51 -10.28
N ASP A 57 2.12 -17.36 -9.39
CA ASP A 57 2.73 -16.95 -8.13
C ASP A 57 4.26 -16.96 -8.30
N LEU A 58 4.90 -15.82 -8.02
CA LEU A 58 6.36 -15.73 -7.94
C LEU A 58 6.81 -16.18 -6.56
N MET A 59 7.42 -17.36 -6.50
CA MET A 59 7.83 -18.02 -5.27
C MET A 59 9.33 -17.87 -5.05
N TYR A 60 9.71 -17.50 -3.83
CA TYR A 60 11.09 -17.45 -3.36
C TYR A 60 11.19 -18.30 -2.09
N GLY A 61 11.80 -19.48 -2.22
CA GLY A 61 11.69 -20.53 -1.22
C GLY A 61 10.22 -20.97 -1.04
N ASN A 62 9.75 -21.00 0.21
CA ASN A 62 8.38 -21.38 0.55
C ASN A 62 7.41 -20.19 0.63
N ARG A 63 7.84 -18.98 0.25
CA ARG A 63 7.01 -17.78 0.32
C ARG A 63 6.78 -17.18 -1.06
N LYS A 64 5.61 -16.55 -1.19
CA LYS A 64 5.21 -15.83 -2.38
C LYS A 64 5.64 -14.37 -2.26
N LEU A 65 6.42 -13.89 -3.24
CA LEU A 65 6.82 -12.48 -3.34
C LEU A 65 5.77 -11.65 -4.12
N ALA A 66 5.25 -12.21 -5.21
CA ALA A 66 4.33 -11.51 -6.09
C ALA A 66 3.33 -12.46 -6.76
N THR A 67 2.29 -11.88 -7.33
CA THR A 67 1.36 -12.57 -8.22
C THR A 67 1.28 -11.84 -9.56
N LEU A 68 1.44 -12.57 -10.66
CA LEU A 68 1.34 -12.08 -12.03
C LEU A 68 0.04 -12.60 -12.65
N HIS A 69 -0.79 -11.70 -13.18
CA HIS A 69 -2.01 -12.05 -13.89
C HIS A 69 -1.87 -11.68 -15.35
N THR A 70 -2.21 -12.59 -16.25
CA THR A 70 -2.46 -12.26 -17.66
C THR A 70 -3.96 -12.44 -17.93
N GLY A 71 -4.58 -11.45 -18.56
CA GLY A 71 -6.00 -11.51 -18.86
C GLY A 71 -6.44 -10.46 -19.88
N PHE A 72 -7.75 -10.40 -20.10
CA PHE A 72 -8.39 -9.45 -21.01
C PHE A 72 -9.55 -8.75 -20.30
N SER A 73 -9.60 -7.42 -20.35
CA SER A 73 -10.65 -6.61 -19.72
C SER A 73 -10.75 -5.25 -20.41
N TYR A 74 -11.95 -4.69 -20.49
CA TYR A 74 -12.22 -3.39 -21.16
C TYR A 74 -11.56 -3.27 -22.54
N SER A 75 -11.71 -4.32 -23.35
CA SER A 75 -11.16 -4.42 -24.70
C SER A 75 -9.63 -4.30 -24.78
N ARG A 76 -8.91 -4.60 -23.69
CA ARG A 76 -7.45 -4.60 -23.65
C ARG A 76 -6.90 -5.85 -22.98
N TYR A 77 -5.81 -6.36 -23.55
CA TYR A 77 -4.99 -7.37 -22.88
C TYR A 77 -4.16 -6.70 -21.80
N TYR A 78 -3.90 -7.40 -20.70
CA TYR A 78 -3.10 -6.83 -19.62
C TYR A 78 -2.20 -7.86 -18.95
N ILE A 79 -1.08 -7.38 -18.41
CA ILE A 79 -0.28 -8.10 -17.42
C ILE A 79 -0.32 -7.27 -16.15
N ARG A 80 -0.82 -7.83 -15.05
CA ARG A 80 -0.84 -7.18 -13.74
C ARG A 80 0.13 -7.90 -12.80
N ILE A 81 1.03 -7.16 -12.17
CA ILE A 81 2.01 -7.69 -11.22
C ILE A 81 1.72 -7.06 -9.87
N ARG A 82 1.40 -7.88 -8.86
CA ARG A 82 1.05 -7.44 -7.51
C ARG A 82 2.05 -8.00 -6.50
N PHE A 83 2.71 -7.12 -5.77
CA PHE A 83 3.53 -7.42 -4.60
C PHE A 83 2.75 -7.05 -3.35
N ALA A 84 2.70 -7.94 -2.36
CA ALA A 84 2.01 -7.69 -1.10
C ALA A 84 2.84 -8.22 0.06
N GLY A 85 2.76 -7.55 1.20
CA GLY A 85 3.63 -7.83 2.34
C GLY A 85 5.07 -7.40 2.10
N LEU A 86 5.28 -6.26 1.42
CA LEU A 86 6.60 -5.65 1.22
C LEU A 86 7.26 -5.22 2.56
N LYS A 87 6.46 -5.08 3.63
CA LYS A 87 6.92 -4.88 5.00
C LYS A 87 6.24 -5.91 5.92
N SER A 88 6.82 -7.11 5.96
CA SER A 88 6.37 -8.27 6.74
C SER A 88 7.17 -8.48 8.04
N PHE A 89 8.10 -7.57 8.34
CA PHE A 89 9.06 -7.70 9.46
C PHE A 89 9.96 -8.95 9.35
N ASN A 90 10.04 -9.55 8.16
CA ASN A 90 11.05 -10.53 7.82
C ASN A 90 12.00 -9.92 6.78
N LYS A 91 13.13 -9.38 7.26
CA LYS A 91 14.09 -8.63 6.44
C LYS A 91 14.48 -9.36 5.15
N LYS A 92 14.75 -10.67 5.22
CA LYS A 92 15.12 -11.47 4.05
C LYS A 92 14.02 -11.48 2.98
N PHE A 93 12.75 -11.62 3.37
CA PHE A 93 11.63 -11.62 2.43
C PHE A 93 11.25 -10.22 1.96
N ASP A 94 11.36 -9.22 2.83
CA ASP A 94 11.11 -7.81 2.49
C ASP A 94 12.15 -7.36 1.44
N ASP A 95 13.43 -7.64 1.67
CA ASP A 95 14.53 -7.34 0.74
C ASP A 95 14.36 -8.09 -0.59
N ALA A 96 14.00 -9.38 -0.55
CA ALA A 96 13.75 -10.16 -1.77
C ALA A 96 12.55 -9.62 -2.59
N SER A 97 11.47 -9.23 -1.91
CA SER A 97 10.27 -8.69 -2.56
C SER A 97 10.54 -7.33 -3.20
N ILE A 98 11.25 -6.44 -2.48
CA ILE A 98 11.65 -5.12 -3.00
C ILE A 98 12.64 -5.28 -4.16
N ASN A 99 13.64 -6.17 -4.04
CA ASN A 99 14.59 -6.43 -5.11
C ASN A 99 13.88 -6.96 -6.37
N ALA A 100 12.94 -7.88 -6.23
CA ALA A 100 12.16 -8.39 -7.35
C ALA A 100 11.30 -7.30 -8.02
N LEU A 101 10.64 -6.45 -7.22
CA LEU A 101 9.88 -5.30 -7.72
C LEU A 101 10.77 -4.34 -8.53
N ILE A 102 11.88 -3.89 -7.94
CA ILE A 102 12.81 -2.95 -8.58
C ILE A 102 13.41 -3.56 -9.85
N THR A 103 13.81 -4.84 -9.81
CA THR A 103 14.39 -5.52 -10.98
C THR A 103 13.39 -5.68 -12.13
N ILE A 104 12.11 -5.95 -11.83
CA ILE A 104 11.05 -5.98 -12.86
C ILE A 104 10.81 -4.58 -13.43
N CYS A 105 10.70 -3.57 -12.58
CA CYS A 105 10.49 -2.19 -13.02
C CYS A 105 11.67 -1.69 -13.87
N ALA A 106 12.90 -2.09 -13.55
CA ALA A 106 14.10 -1.75 -14.32
C ALA A 106 14.01 -2.26 -15.77
N LEU A 107 13.57 -3.51 -15.96
CA LEU A 107 13.31 -4.05 -17.30
C LEU A 107 12.23 -3.24 -18.02
N LEU A 108 11.12 -2.94 -17.35
CA LEU A 108 10.02 -2.20 -17.95
C LEU A 108 10.45 -0.80 -18.39
N ASN A 109 11.21 -0.09 -17.55
CA ASN A 109 11.74 1.23 -17.85
C ASN A 109 12.77 1.20 -19.00
N THR A 110 13.75 0.29 -18.95
CA THR A 110 14.77 0.14 -20.02
C THR A 110 14.14 -0.20 -21.36
N THR A 111 13.13 -1.07 -21.37
CA THR A 111 12.41 -1.44 -22.60
C THR A 111 11.34 -0.43 -23.00
N LYS A 112 11.23 0.71 -22.29
CA LYS A 112 10.20 1.73 -22.48
C LYS A 112 8.78 1.16 -22.51
N THR A 113 8.54 0.09 -21.75
CA THR A 113 7.23 -0.55 -21.64
C THR A 113 6.34 0.30 -20.74
N PRO A 114 5.26 0.92 -21.25
CA PRO A 114 4.39 1.73 -20.41
C PRO A 114 3.63 0.85 -19.42
N PHE A 115 3.72 1.20 -18.15
CA PHE A 115 2.92 0.60 -17.08
C PHE A 115 2.30 1.69 -16.20
N ARG A 116 1.23 1.32 -15.50
CA ARG A 116 0.53 2.20 -14.56
C ARG A 116 0.33 1.50 -13.23
N PHE A 117 0.25 2.28 -12.16
CA PHE A 117 -0.12 1.76 -10.84
C PHE A 117 -1.63 1.50 -10.79
N VAL A 118 -1.99 0.40 -10.12
CA VAL A 118 -3.39 -0.03 -9.97
C VAL A 118 -3.74 -0.42 -8.53
N GLU A 119 -2.75 -0.51 -7.64
CA GLU A 119 -2.93 -0.72 -6.20
C GLU A 119 -1.71 -0.14 -5.47
N LEU A 120 -1.94 0.50 -4.32
CA LEU A 120 -0.89 0.88 -3.38
C LEU A 120 -1.49 0.83 -1.97
N ASP A 121 -0.85 0.09 -1.07
CA ASP A 121 -1.17 0.13 0.35
C ASP A 121 -0.03 0.84 1.08
N VAL A 122 -0.31 2.02 1.64
CA VAL A 122 0.62 2.78 2.47
C VAL A 122 0.31 2.50 3.93
N ALA A 123 1.34 2.08 4.67
CA ALA A 123 1.24 1.71 6.07
C ALA A 123 1.97 2.72 6.97
N ILE A 124 1.43 2.95 8.15
CA ILE A 124 2.10 3.57 9.28
C ILE A 124 2.20 2.49 10.35
N ASP A 125 3.42 2.02 10.63
CA ASP A 125 3.71 1.07 11.71
C ASP A 125 4.02 1.87 12.96
N MET A 126 3.27 1.65 14.02
CA MET A 126 3.40 2.33 15.30
C MET A 126 3.80 1.31 16.36
N TYR A 127 4.91 1.56 17.05
CA TYR A 127 5.46 0.64 18.04
C TYR A 127 4.74 0.78 19.39
N CYS A 128 3.45 0.46 19.40
CA CYS A 128 2.58 0.49 20.58
C CYS A 128 1.44 -0.54 20.45
N ASP A 129 0.74 -0.75 21.55
CA ASP A 129 -0.45 -1.60 21.60
C ASP A 129 -1.61 -0.99 20.80
N PHE A 130 -2.47 -1.85 20.26
CA PHE A 130 -3.62 -1.46 19.45
C PHE A 130 -4.58 -0.54 20.21
N HIS A 131 -4.77 -0.78 21.50
CA HIS A 131 -5.67 -0.03 22.35
C HIS A 131 -5.19 1.39 22.62
N ASN A 132 -3.92 1.72 22.40
CA ASN A 132 -3.41 3.10 22.49
C ASN A 132 -3.81 3.98 21.30
N LEU A 133 -4.32 3.40 20.22
CA LEU A 133 -4.56 4.12 18.97
C LEU A 133 -6.04 4.32 18.68
N LEU A 134 -6.36 5.47 18.11
CA LEU A 134 -7.68 5.79 17.57
C LEU A 134 -7.53 6.24 16.12
N ILE A 135 -8.39 5.73 15.25
CA ILE A 135 -8.50 6.22 13.88
C ILE A 135 -9.84 6.93 13.69
N THR A 136 -9.83 8.03 12.95
CA THR A 136 -11.04 8.82 12.67
C THR A 136 -10.91 9.57 11.34
N VAL A 137 -12.04 10.03 10.82
CA VAL A 137 -12.13 10.94 9.68
C VAL A 137 -12.72 12.25 10.21
N PRO A 138 -12.14 13.43 9.90
CA PRO A 138 -12.79 14.69 10.20
C PRO A 138 -14.07 14.86 9.36
N PHE A 139 -15.13 15.44 9.93
CA PHE A 139 -16.42 15.67 9.26
C PHE A 139 -16.27 16.40 7.92
N THR A 140 -15.42 17.42 7.88
CA THR A 140 -15.09 18.22 6.70
C THR A 140 -14.44 17.40 5.57
N LYS A 141 -13.89 16.23 5.87
CA LYS A 141 -13.22 15.34 4.93
C LYS A 141 -14.02 14.09 4.59
N ARG A 142 -15.27 13.98 5.08
CA ARG A 142 -16.15 12.85 4.82
C ARG A 142 -16.49 12.77 3.32
N ALA A 143 -16.34 11.58 2.74
CA ALA A 143 -16.85 11.32 1.39
C ALA A 143 -18.36 11.05 1.43
N ARG A 144 -19.11 11.67 0.51
CA ARG A 144 -20.55 11.40 0.31
C ARG A 144 -20.77 9.92 -0.04
N ASN A 145 -21.86 9.33 0.45
CA ASN A 145 -22.27 7.94 0.19
C ASN A 145 -21.28 6.85 0.62
N VAL A 146 -20.33 7.19 1.50
CA VAL A 146 -19.46 6.19 2.15
C VAL A 146 -20.03 5.91 3.55
N PRO A 147 -20.34 4.65 3.88
CA PRO A 147 -20.70 4.28 5.25
C PRO A 147 -19.44 4.25 6.12
N TYR A 148 -19.56 4.72 7.36
CA TYR A 148 -18.45 4.73 8.33
C TYR A 148 -18.85 3.91 9.56
N ASN A 149 -17.87 3.29 10.22
CA ASN A 149 -18.09 2.68 11.53
C ASN A 149 -18.11 3.77 12.62
N GLN A 150 -18.70 3.44 13.76
CA GLN A 150 -18.63 4.29 14.95
C GLN A 150 -17.19 4.49 15.41
N LEU A 151 -16.93 5.63 16.04
CA LEU A 151 -15.64 5.94 16.63
C LEU A 151 -15.23 4.86 17.63
N GLY A 152 -13.99 4.38 17.52
CA GLY A 152 -13.48 3.32 18.41
C GLY A 152 -14.05 1.93 18.16
N PHE A 153 -14.83 1.71 17.10
CA PHE A 153 -15.35 0.38 16.76
C PHE A 153 -14.21 -0.60 16.44
N ILE A 154 -14.23 -1.77 17.07
CA ILE A 154 -13.25 -2.84 16.90
C ILE A 154 -13.96 -4.09 16.38
N GLN A 155 -13.39 -4.68 15.34
CA GLN A 155 -13.77 -5.98 14.80
C GLN A 155 -12.59 -6.94 14.97
N TYR A 156 -12.88 -8.21 15.23
CA TYR A 156 -11.84 -9.23 15.35
C TYR A 156 -11.81 -10.11 14.11
N PHE A 157 -10.71 -10.08 13.37
CA PHE A 157 -10.48 -10.94 12.20
C PHE A 157 -9.44 -11.98 12.56
N ASN A 158 -9.85 -13.26 12.65
CA ASN A 158 -8.99 -14.35 13.13
C ASN A 158 -8.29 -13.97 14.45
N THR A 159 -9.08 -13.53 15.43
CA THR A 159 -8.63 -13.04 16.76
C THR A 159 -7.75 -11.79 16.76
N VAL A 160 -7.48 -11.17 15.61
CA VAL A 160 -6.71 -9.93 15.51
C VAL A 160 -7.64 -8.72 15.63
N PRO A 161 -7.45 -7.83 16.63
CA PRO A 161 -8.23 -6.61 16.72
C PRO A 161 -7.95 -5.70 15.52
N THR A 162 -9.01 -5.23 14.88
CA THR A 162 -8.98 -4.41 13.67
C THR A 162 -10.09 -3.37 13.69
N SER A 163 -9.75 -2.10 13.51
CA SER A 163 -10.72 -1.01 13.34
C SER A 163 -10.76 -0.60 11.87
N TYR A 164 -11.88 -0.87 11.18
CA TYR A 164 -12.13 -0.34 9.85
C TYR A 164 -12.82 1.01 9.95
N ILE A 165 -12.39 1.99 9.16
CA ILE A 165 -13.11 3.27 9.08
C ILE A 165 -14.36 3.13 8.23
N GLU A 166 -14.23 2.62 7.00
CA GLU A 166 -15.38 2.43 6.13
C GLU A 166 -16.13 1.12 6.43
N ASN A 167 -17.46 1.19 6.53
CA ASN A 167 -18.34 0.07 6.84
C ASN A 167 -19.09 -0.46 5.60
N TYR A 168 -18.34 -0.93 4.61
CA TYR A 168 -18.93 -1.55 3.43
C TYR A 168 -19.47 -2.95 3.77
N LYS A 169 -20.78 -3.05 4.00
CA LYS A 169 -21.48 -4.34 4.19
C LYS A 169 -21.38 -5.24 2.95
N ASP A 170 -21.44 -4.62 1.78
CA ASP A 170 -21.36 -5.31 0.49
C ASP A 170 -19.89 -5.53 0.08
N ILE A 171 -19.52 -6.79 -0.16
CA ILE A 171 -18.16 -7.21 -0.50
C ILE A 171 -17.72 -6.64 -1.85
N GLU A 172 -18.62 -6.55 -2.83
CA GLU A 172 -18.30 -6.02 -4.15
C GLU A 172 -18.02 -4.51 -4.06
N LYS A 173 -18.87 -3.75 -3.36
CA LYS A 173 -18.65 -2.33 -3.08
C LYS A 173 -17.35 -2.10 -2.32
N ARG A 174 -17.05 -2.95 -1.33
CA ARG A 174 -15.80 -2.92 -0.58
C ARG A 174 -14.59 -3.19 -1.47
N ASN A 175 -14.68 -4.17 -2.36
CA ASN A 175 -13.61 -4.55 -3.27
C ASN A 175 -13.39 -3.54 -4.38
N ASN A 176 -14.42 -2.78 -4.73
CA ASN A 176 -14.35 -1.70 -5.71
C ASN A 176 -14.06 -0.33 -5.08
N ALA A 177 -14.07 -0.21 -3.75
CA ALA A 177 -13.93 1.06 -3.04
C ALA A 177 -12.68 1.85 -3.48
N PHE A 178 -12.85 3.14 -3.76
CA PHE A 178 -11.78 4.00 -4.29
C PHE A 178 -10.53 3.99 -3.40
N MET A 179 -10.75 4.02 -2.09
CA MET A 179 -9.74 3.81 -1.05
C MET A 179 -10.40 3.26 0.21
N ARG A 180 -9.60 2.64 1.09
CA ARG A 180 -10.04 2.14 2.40
C ARG A 180 -8.96 2.36 3.43
N PHE A 181 -9.34 2.68 4.66
CA PHE A 181 -8.40 2.88 5.76
C PHE A 181 -8.79 2.04 6.97
N TYR A 182 -7.81 1.42 7.60
CA TYR A 182 -8.03 0.62 8.80
C TYR A 182 -6.78 0.49 9.64
N LEU A 183 -6.99 0.18 10.91
CA LEU A 183 -5.97 -0.08 11.93
C LEU A 183 -6.06 -1.54 12.35
N TYR A 184 -4.93 -2.22 12.58
CA TYR A 184 -4.93 -3.57 13.14
C TYR A 184 -3.66 -3.87 13.92
N ASP A 185 -3.75 -4.81 14.84
CA ASP A 185 -2.58 -5.37 15.52
C ASP A 185 -1.75 -6.22 14.54
N LYS A 186 -0.60 -5.67 14.13
CA LYS A 186 0.31 -6.28 13.16
C LYS A 186 1.10 -7.41 13.82
N THR A 187 1.46 -7.24 15.10
CA THR A 187 2.12 -8.27 15.91
C THR A 187 1.30 -9.54 15.97
N ALA A 188 0.01 -9.44 16.31
CA ALA A 188 -0.89 -10.59 16.37
C ALA A 188 -1.11 -11.21 14.98
N LYS A 189 -1.31 -10.38 13.94
CA LYS A 189 -1.53 -10.86 12.57
C LYS A 189 -0.36 -11.66 12.01
N GLU A 190 0.87 -11.22 12.27
CA GLU A 190 2.08 -11.83 11.70
C GLU A 190 2.87 -12.69 12.69
N LYS A 191 2.40 -12.79 13.94
CA LYS A 191 3.05 -13.52 15.04
C LYS A 191 4.50 -13.03 15.25
N LEU A 192 4.65 -11.72 15.41
CA LEU A 192 5.95 -11.08 15.59
C LEU A 192 6.43 -11.27 17.03
N ASN A 193 7.51 -12.02 17.23
CA ASN A 193 8.05 -12.29 18.57
C ASN A 193 8.84 -11.09 19.09
N GLY A 194 8.55 -10.67 20.33
CA GLY A 194 9.30 -9.62 21.03
C GLY A 194 9.10 -8.21 20.47
N LEU A 195 8.10 -8.01 19.60
CA LEU A 195 7.83 -6.73 18.98
C LEU A 195 6.34 -6.41 19.07
N THR A 196 6.00 -5.24 19.60
CA THR A 196 4.63 -4.73 19.65
C THR A 196 4.46 -3.65 18.57
N VAL A 197 3.68 -3.95 17.54
CA VAL A 197 3.39 -3.05 16.42
C VAL A 197 1.92 -3.10 16.09
N THR A 198 1.32 -1.92 16.01
CA THR A 198 0.01 -1.71 15.40
C THR A 198 0.18 -0.98 14.08
N ARG A 199 -0.54 -1.40 13.05
CA ARG A 199 -0.46 -0.79 11.71
C ARG A 199 -1.75 -0.07 11.35
N ALA A 200 -1.62 1.19 10.93
CA ALA A 200 -2.65 1.88 10.17
C ALA A 200 -2.33 1.78 8.66
N GLU A 201 -3.29 1.36 7.84
CA GLU A 201 -3.06 1.05 6.43
C GLU A 201 -4.10 1.74 5.53
N LEU A 202 -3.62 2.58 4.62
CA LEU A 202 -4.41 3.16 3.55
C LEU A 202 -4.27 2.32 2.29
N LYS A 203 -5.38 1.77 1.81
CA LYS A 203 -5.46 1.09 0.51
C LYS A 203 -5.96 2.01 -0.56
N LEU A 204 -5.19 2.16 -1.63
CA LEU A 204 -5.55 2.90 -2.84
C LEU A 204 -5.74 1.92 -3.99
N GLN A 205 -6.87 2.00 -4.68
CA GLN A 205 -7.22 1.04 -5.74
C GLN A 205 -7.12 1.64 -7.15
N ASN A 206 -7.33 0.80 -8.17
CA ASN A 206 -7.20 1.16 -9.58
C ASN A 206 -7.93 2.46 -9.96
N ARG A 207 -9.15 2.67 -9.45
CA ARG A 207 -9.94 3.89 -9.71
C ARG A 207 -9.24 5.15 -9.18
N PHE A 208 -8.52 5.05 -8.06
CA PHE A 208 -7.71 6.16 -7.53
C PHE A 208 -6.65 6.59 -8.53
N PHE A 209 -5.88 5.65 -9.04
CA PHE A 209 -4.78 5.96 -9.97
C PHE A 209 -5.25 6.36 -11.35
N LEU A 210 -6.42 5.89 -11.81
CA LEU A 210 -7.02 6.38 -13.05
C LEU A 210 -7.41 7.85 -12.97
N ARG A 211 -7.88 8.31 -11.80
CA ARG A 211 -8.30 9.70 -11.60
C ARG A 211 -7.15 10.65 -11.28
N ASN A 212 -6.23 10.22 -10.42
CA ASN A 212 -5.20 11.10 -9.87
C ASN A 212 -3.81 10.84 -10.48
N GLY A 213 -3.59 9.73 -11.17
CA GLY A 213 -2.25 9.28 -11.51
C GLY A 213 -1.46 8.81 -10.26
N PHE A 214 -0.17 8.56 -10.44
CA PHE A 214 0.72 8.16 -9.37
C PHE A 214 1.60 9.35 -8.95
N ASN A 215 1.07 10.18 -8.05
CA ASN A 215 1.76 11.36 -7.55
C ASN A 215 1.68 11.45 -6.02
N LEU A 216 2.74 12.01 -5.42
CA LEU A 216 2.87 12.14 -3.98
C LEU A 216 1.73 12.96 -3.38
N ASP A 217 1.39 14.10 -3.98
CA ASP A 217 0.40 15.04 -3.43
C ASP A 217 -0.98 14.41 -3.26
N SER A 218 -1.43 13.61 -4.23
CA SER A 218 -2.71 12.92 -4.19
C SER A 218 -2.71 11.80 -3.16
N ILE A 219 -1.61 11.06 -3.05
CA ILE A 219 -1.44 10.02 -2.02
C ILE A 219 -1.44 10.65 -0.63
N MET A 220 -0.70 11.74 -0.44
CA MET A 220 -0.64 12.49 0.82
C MET A 220 -1.98 13.13 1.15
N LYS A 221 -2.72 13.65 0.16
CA LYS A 221 -4.09 14.16 0.34
C LYS A 221 -5.04 13.06 0.78
N ALA A 222 -4.90 11.85 0.22
CA ALA A 222 -5.69 10.69 0.64
C ALA A 222 -5.36 10.24 2.07
N LEU A 223 -4.07 10.18 2.44
CA LEU A 223 -3.63 9.89 3.81
C LEU A 223 -4.15 10.94 4.80
N ASN A 224 -4.03 12.23 4.43
CA ASN A 224 -4.47 13.35 5.26
C ASN A 224 -5.99 13.46 5.40
N LYS A 225 -6.77 12.64 4.70
CA LYS A 225 -8.20 12.45 4.96
C LYS A 225 -8.45 11.79 6.32
N TYR A 226 -7.51 10.97 6.76
CA TYR A 226 -7.61 10.19 7.98
C TYR A 226 -6.71 10.79 9.08
N SER A 227 -7.15 10.61 10.32
CA SER A 227 -6.41 10.98 11.52
C SER A 227 -6.15 9.71 12.32
N VAL A 228 -4.87 9.44 12.60
CA VAL A 228 -4.43 8.40 13.53
C VAL A 228 -3.92 9.11 14.77
N LEU A 229 -4.54 8.84 15.92
CA LEU A 229 -4.26 9.52 17.19
C LEU A 229 -3.66 8.50 18.16
N TYR A 230 -2.54 8.86 18.78
CA TYR A 230 -1.88 8.08 19.82
C TYR A 230 -2.11 8.68 21.20
N PHE A 231 -2.59 7.82 22.10
CA PHE A 231 -2.76 8.12 23.52
C PHE A 231 -1.79 7.25 24.31
N GLN A 232 -1.02 7.86 25.20
CA GLN A 232 -0.07 7.10 26.03
C GLN A 232 -0.79 6.15 27.01
N ASN A 233 -1.97 6.54 27.49
CA ASN A 233 -2.79 5.72 28.38
C ASN A 233 -4.09 5.27 27.67
N PRO A 234 -4.31 3.96 27.47
CA PRO A 234 -5.51 3.44 26.81
C PRO A 234 -6.80 3.71 27.62
N MET A 235 -6.73 3.80 28.95
CA MET A 235 -7.88 4.17 29.78
C MET A 235 -8.29 5.63 29.55
N GLN A 236 -7.31 6.54 29.46
CA GLN A 236 -7.57 7.94 29.14
C GLN A 236 -8.22 8.07 27.75
N LYS A 237 -7.69 7.37 26.75
CA LYS A 237 -8.32 7.29 25.43
C LYS A 237 -9.77 6.84 25.53
N GLN A 238 -10.07 5.78 26.28
CA GLN A 238 -11.43 5.28 26.39
C GLN A 238 -12.38 6.29 27.03
N LEU A 239 -11.93 6.99 28.09
CA LEU A 239 -12.68 8.07 28.72
C LEU A 239 -12.97 9.21 27.72
N GLU A 240 -12.00 9.59 26.90
CA GLU A 240 -12.17 10.62 25.87
C GLU A 240 -13.13 10.17 24.76
N ILE A 241 -12.99 8.94 24.26
CA ILE A 241 -13.87 8.38 23.21
C ILE A 241 -15.31 8.26 23.71
N ASN A 242 -15.52 7.86 24.97
CA ASN A 242 -16.85 7.70 25.55
C ASN A 242 -17.67 9.01 25.56
N LYS A 243 -17.02 10.18 25.51
CA LYS A 243 -17.73 11.48 25.36
C LYS A 243 -18.41 11.62 23.99
N TYR A 244 -17.97 10.84 23.01
CA TYR A 244 -18.45 10.84 21.62
C TYR A 244 -19.11 9.51 21.25
N THR A 245 -19.59 8.75 22.25
CA THR A 245 -20.28 7.47 22.03
C THR A 245 -21.41 7.68 21.03
N HIS A 246 -21.53 6.77 20.06
CA HIS A 246 -22.46 6.81 18.92
C HIS A 246 -22.12 7.77 17.76
N MET A 247 -21.05 8.56 17.85
CA MET A 247 -20.59 9.34 16.69
C MET A 247 -19.81 8.47 15.71
N GLU A 248 -20.06 8.65 14.41
CA GLU A 248 -19.26 8.05 13.33
C GLU A 248 -18.03 8.90 12.97
N VAL A 249 -18.14 10.21 13.17
CA VAL A 249 -17.23 11.21 12.60
C VAL A 249 -17.14 12.39 13.57
N LEU A 250 -15.95 12.96 13.74
CA LEU A 250 -15.73 14.13 14.58
C LEU A 250 -15.53 15.38 13.72
N ASN A 251 -16.14 16.50 14.09
CA ASN A 251 -15.88 17.79 13.47
C ASN A 251 -14.54 18.40 13.98
N ASP A 252 -14.09 19.48 13.36
CA ASP A 252 -12.79 20.08 13.69
C ASP A 252 -12.74 20.63 15.13
N SER A 253 -13.87 21.10 15.68
CA SER A 253 -13.96 21.55 17.08
C SER A 253 -13.83 20.37 18.05
N GLU A 254 -14.50 19.26 17.78
CA GLU A 254 -14.42 18.04 18.59
C GLU A 254 -13.02 17.43 18.53
N LEU A 255 -12.38 17.43 17.35
CA LEU A 255 -10.99 17.04 17.21
C LEU A 255 -10.07 17.98 17.99
N ASN A 256 -10.28 19.30 17.92
CA ASN A 256 -9.49 20.26 18.69
C ASN A 256 -9.61 20.03 20.20
N LYS A 257 -10.80 19.67 20.72
CA LYS A 257 -11.03 19.32 22.13
C LYS A 257 -10.26 18.08 22.56
N LEU A 258 -10.03 17.13 21.63
CA LEU A 258 -9.16 15.97 21.83
C LEU A 258 -7.67 16.31 21.71
N GLU A 259 -7.31 17.59 21.58
CA GLU A 259 -5.92 18.02 21.37
C GLU A 259 -5.27 17.28 20.19
N TYR A 260 -6.08 16.91 19.18
CA TYR A 260 -5.71 15.89 18.20
C TYR A 260 -4.41 16.20 17.47
N LYS A 261 -4.06 17.48 17.31
CA LYS A 261 -2.81 17.92 16.67
C LYS A 261 -1.57 17.38 17.40
N TYR A 262 -1.62 17.29 18.72
CA TYR A 262 -0.52 16.77 19.55
C TYR A 262 -0.48 15.24 19.57
N HIS A 263 -1.62 14.60 19.41
CA HIS A 263 -1.75 13.13 19.38
C HIS A 263 -1.56 12.52 17.99
N ARG A 264 -1.61 13.34 16.93
CA ARG A 264 -1.65 12.84 15.55
C ARG A 264 -0.31 12.25 15.13
N VAL A 265 -0.38 11.04 14.60
CA VAL A 265 0.72 10.37 13.91
C VAL A 265 0.67 10.74 12.44
N TYR A 266 1.78 11.30 11.93
CA TYR A 266 1.89 11.78 10.56
C TYR A 266 2.72 10.81 9.70
N PRO A 267 2.26 10.43 8.50
CA PRO A 267 3.09 9.65 7.59
C PRO A 267 4.27 10.50 7.10
N ASN A 268 5.42 9.84 6.89
CA ASN A 268 6.60 10.45 6.32
C ASN A 268 6.51 10.47 4.78
N PRO A 269 6.31 11.64 4.14
CA PRO A 269 6.15 11.74 2.69
C PRO A 269 7.41 11.32 1.93
N TYR A 270 8.60 11.44 2.52
CA TYR A 270 9.87 11.10 1.85
C TYR A 270 10.00 9.61 1.53
N VAL A 271 9.37 8.73 2.33
CA VAL A 271 9.34 7.29 2.05
C VAL A 271 8.53 7.01 0.79
N ILE A 272 7.35 7.63 0.68
CA ILE A 272 6.46 7.46 -0.46
C ILE A 272 7.11 8.06 -1.72
N GLU A 273 7.67 9.26 -1.61
CA GLU A 273 8.39 9.92 -2.69
C GLU A 273 9.56 9.07 -3.20
N ASP A 274 10.40 8.56 -2.29
CA ASP A 274 11.55 7.75 -2.66
C ASP A 274 11.13 6.42 -3.31
N PHE A 275 10.04 5.81 -2.83
CA PHE A 275 9.46 4.62 -3.43
C PHE A 275 8.96 4.88 -4.85
N ILE A 276 8.20 5.96 -5.06
CA ILE A 276 7.71 6.39 -6.39
C ILE A 276 8.90 6.55 -7.34
N ARG A 277 9.89 7.33 -6.92
CA ARG A 277 11.10 7.61 -7.69
C ARG A 277 11.84 6.33 -8.05
N LYS A 278 12.09 5.44 -7.09
CA LYS A 278 12.79 4.16 -7.31
C LYS A 278 12.13 3.35 -8.42
N ILE A 279 10.81 3.19 -8.37
CA ILE A 279 10.08 2.40 -9.37
C ILE A 279 10.08 3.07 -10.75
N GLN A 280 9.90 4.39 -10.80
CA GLN A 280 9.80 5.12 -12.07
C GLN A 280 11.14 5.33 -12.77
N THR A 281 12.26 5.33 -12.02
CA THR A 281 13.58 5.73 -12.55
C THR A 281 14.60 4.62 -12.59
N THR A 282 14.35 3.47 -11.94
CA THR A 282 15.26 2.34 -12.01
C THR A 282 15.38 1.80 -13.44
N TYR A 283 16.57 1.38 -13.84
CA TYR A 283 16.84 0.88 -15.20
C TYR A 283 17.94 -0.17 -15.15
N VAL A 284 18.06 -0.94 -16.24
CA VAL A 284 19.18 -1.83 -16.51
C VAL A 284 20.26 -1.05 -17.26
N ASP A 285 21.46 -0.95 -16.69
CA ASP A 285 22.60 -0.25 -17.31
C ASP A 285 23.28 -1.08 -18.41
N PHE A 286 24.32 -0.50 -19.02
CA PHE A 286 25.09 -1.14 -20.11
C PHE A 286 25.74 -2.46 -19.70
N PHE A 287 26.10 -2.62 -18.42
CA PHE A 287 26.70 -3.85 -17.89
C PHE A 287 25.64 -4.86 -17.44
N GLY A 288 24.36 -4.55 -17.62
CA GLY A 288 23.26 -5.38 -17.17
C GLY A 288 23.01 -5.26 -15.66
N ASN A 289 23.50 -4.24 -14.96
CA ASN A 289 23.16 -4.05 -13.55
C ASN A 289 21.82 -3.32 -13.42
N VAL A 290 21.06 -3.66 -12.37
CA VAL A 290 19.87 -2.90 -12.00
C VAL A 290 20.33 -1.68 -11.21
N THR A 291 20.12 -0.51 -11.80
CA THR A 291 20.58 0.77 -11.28
C THR A 291 19.38 1.63 -10.89
N VAL A 292 19.51 2.32 -9.76
CA VAL A 292 18.57 3.34 -9.30
C VAL A 292 19.32 4.67 -9.33
N PRO A 293 18.93 5.65 -10.17
CA PRO A 293 19.55 6.97 -10.15
C PRO A 293 19.55 7.56 -8.74
N PRO A 294 20.57 8.33 -8.33
CA PRO A 294 20.51 9.05 -7.07
C PRO A 294 19.34 10.04 -7.06
N LYS A 295 18.85 10.41 -5.87
CA LYS A 295 17.98 11.58 -5.77
C LYS A 295 18.77 12.77 -6.29
N LEU A 296 18.27 13.44 -7.32
CA LEU A 296 18.79 14.75 -7.69
C LEU A 296 18.59 15.64 -6.45
N LYS A 297 19.68 16.01 -5.79
CA LYS A 297 19.60 17.11 -4.83
C LYS A 297 19.17 18.30 -5.67
N ASN A 298 18.05 18.94 -5.32
CA ASN A 298 17.81 20.29 -5.79
C ASN A 298 19.02 21.10 -5.32
N ILE A 299 20.00 21.28 -6.19
CA ILE A 299 20.96 22.35 -6.03
C ILE A 299 20.10 23.57 -6.23
N ASP A 300 19.78 24.25 -5.13
CA ASP A 300 19.26 25.60 -5.17
C ASP A 300 20.28 26.41 -5.98
N CYS A 301 20.05 26.54 -7.29
CA CYS A 301 20.58 27.62 -8.11
C CYS A 301 19.87 28.92 -7.70
N LYS A 302 19.94 29.24 -6.41
CA LYS A 302 19.84 30.59 -5.86
C LYS A 302 21.23 30.98 -5.38
N LYS A 303 22.17 31.02 -6.31
CA LYS A 303 23.39 31.82 -6.16
C LYS A 303 23.38 32.88 -7.24
N LYS A 304 23.08 34.10 -6.78
CA LYS A 304 23.60 35.40 -7.23
C LYS A 304 23.77 35.56 -8.75
N PHE A 305 22.87 36.34 -9.36
CA PHE A 305 23.21 37.68 -9.86
C PHE A 305 22.00 38.58 -9.60
#